data_AF-A0A511YRZ1-F1
#
_entry.id   AF-A0A511YRZ1-F1
#
_cell.length_a   1.000
_cell.length_b   1.000
_cell.length_c   1.000
_cell.angle_alpha   90.00
_cell.angle_beta   90.00
_cell.angle_gamma   90.00
#
_symmetry.space_group_name_H-M   'P 1'
#
loop_
_entity.id
_entity.type
_entity.pdbx_description
1 polymer ?
#
loop_
_entity_poly.entity_id
_entity_poly.type
_entity_poly.pdbx_seq_one_letter_code
_entity_poly.pdbx_strand_id
1 'polypeptide(L)'
;MTKREQYGLEFYKLSSDGVTGYNCRRKDGIVGQNNSLQFLSYLDRAGTEFLLREVNAFLNTDESERSIYKSMVMEHMDLDIEYPDFRIDKLPYTFPLAEIKDLLEEWLDFLNT
;
A
#
# COMPACT_ATOMS: atom_id res chain seq x y z
N MET A 1 -5.47 17.08 3.56
CA MET A 1 -5.30 15.92 4.46
C MET A 1 -4.72 14.81 3.62
N THR A 2 -3.55 14.31 4.00
CA THR A 2 -2.84 13.20 3.34
C THR A 2 -3.70 11.93 3.35
N LYS A 3 -3.48 11.01 2.41
CA LYS A 3 -4.18 9.73 2.39
C LYS A 3 -3.93 8.94 3.66
N ARG A 4 -2.70 8.91 4.16
CA ARG A 4 -2.40 8.25 5.44
C ARG A 4 -3.24 8.82 6.58
N GLU A 5 -3.43 10.14 6.65
CA GLU A 5 -4.28 10.77 7.68
C GLU A 5 -5.75 10.38 7.54
N GLN A 6 -6.26 10.34 6.30
CA GLN A 6 -7.66 9.94 6.03
C GLN A 6 -7.92 8.49 6.41
N TYR A 7 -6.96 7.61 6.15
CA TYR A 7 -7.05 6.23 6.58
C TYR A 7 -6.82 6.08 8.08
N GLY A 8 -6.23 7.04 8.78
CA GLY A 8 -5.87 6.95 10.20
C GLY A 8 -4.58 6.14 10.42
N LEU A 9 -3.60 6.34 9.54
CA LEU A 9 -2.28 5.71 9.57
C LEU A 9 -1.22 6.69 10.05
N GLU A 10 -0.17 6.14 10.65
CA GLU A 10 1.03 6.85 11.08
C GLU A 10 2.26 6.14 10.51
N PHE A 11 3.13 6.91 9.83
CA PHE A 11 4.42 6.44 9.36
C PHE A 11 5.51 6.89 10.33
N TYR A 12 6.40 5.97 10.72
CA TYR A 12 7.42 6.26 11.72
C TYR A 12 8.71 5.48 11.44
N LYS A 13 9.83 6.05 11.89
CA LYS A 13 11.15 5.41 11.84
C LYS A 13 11.39 4.66 13.14
N LEU A 14 11.93 3.45 13.05
CA LEU A 14 12.45 2.68 14.15
C LEU A 14 13.97 2.72 14.08
N SER A 15 14.62 3.21 15.12
CA SER A 15 16.09 3.18 15.21
C SER A 15 16.48 2.28 16.38
N SER A 16 17.07 1.12 16.08
CA SER A 16 17.68 0.23 17.07
C SER A 16 19.05 -0.19 16.58
N ASP A 17 20.05 -0.10 17.46
CA ASP A 17 21.42 -0.58 17.21
C ASP A 17 22.05 -0.08 15.89
N GLY A 18 21.75 1.17 15.52
CA GLY A 18 22.27 1.80 14.29
C GLY A 18 21.55 1.38 12.99
N VAL A 19 20.58 0.48 13.07
CA VAL A 19 19.69 0.14 11.95
C VAL A 19 18.45 1.02 12.00
N THR A 20 18.18 1.72 10.90
CA THR A 20 16.94 2.46 10.72
C THR A 20 15.96 1.62 9.91
N GLY A 21 14.87 1.20 10.54
CA GLY A 21 13.71 0.61 9.90
C GLY A 21 12.60 1.64 9.70
N TYR A 22 11.70 1.36 8.77
CA TYR A 22 10.53 2.17 8.48
C TYR A 22 9.29 1.32 8.74
N ASN A 23 8.25 1.92 9.33
CA ASN A 23 7.06 1.19 9.70
C ASN A 23 5.79 2.06 9.58
N CYS A 24 4.65 1.40 9.42
CA CYS A 24 3.30 1.94 9.32
C CYS A 24 2.41 1.30 10.38
N ARG A 25 1.65 2.11 11.12
CA ARG A 25 0.67 1.63 12.12
C ARG A 25 -0.63 2.40 12.07
N ARG A 26 -1.66 1.87 12.72
CA ARG A 26 -2.89 2.61 13.04
C ARG A 26 -2.62 3.73 14.04
N LYS A 27 -3.10 4.94 13.75
CA LYS A 27 -3.14 6.02 14.73
C LYS A 27 -4.05 5.62 15.90
N ASP A 28 -3.59 5.88 17.13
CA ASP A 28 -4.31 5.62 18.38
C ASP A 28 -4.73 4.15 18.61
N GLY A 29 -4.13 3.19 17.89
CA GLY A 29 -4.43 1.76 18.03
C GLY A 29 -5.84 1.35 17.57
N ILE A 30 -6.52 2.18 16.78
CA ILE A 30 -7.88 1.91 16.31
C ILE A 30 -7.88 0.72 15.33
N VAL A 31 -8.49 -0.39 15.77
CA VAL A 31 -8.67 -1.61 14.98
C VAL A 31 -9.89 -1.48 14.06
N GLY A 32 -9.69 -1.66 12.76
CA GLY A 32 -10.78 -1.64 11.76
C GLY A 32 -10.34 -2.20 10.40
N GLN A 33 -11.16 -1.96 9.37
CA GLN A 33 -10.87 -2.41 8.00
C GLN A 33 -9.52 -1.88 7.49
N ASN A 34 -9.19 -0.64 7.82
CA ASN A 34 -7.92 -0.01 7.44
C ASN A 34 -6.68 -0.63 8.11
N ASN A 35 -6.83 -1.65 8.96
CA ASN A 35 -5.70 -2.37 9.55
C ASN A 35 -4.86 -3.10 8.52
N SER A 36 -5.47 -3.60 7.45
CA SER A 36 -4.74 -4.30 6.39
C SER A 36 -3.77 -3.37 5.65
N LEU A 37 -4.02 -2.04 5.64
CA LEU A 37 -3.10 -1.04 5.09
C LEU A 37 -1.76 -0.93 5.85
N GLN A 38 -1.62 -1.58 7.00
CA GLN A 38 -0.32 -1.74 7.67
C GLN A 38 0.62 -2.69 6.89
N PHE A 39 0.15 -3.35 5.83
CA PHE A 39 1.04 -4.11 4.94
C PHE A 39 2.16 -3.27 4.33
N LEU A 40 1.99 -1.93 4.27
CA LEU A 40 3.04 -1.00 3.87
C LEU A 40 4.34 -1.21 4.66
N SER A 41 4.27 -1.67 5.91
CA SER A 41 5.43 -2.01 6.73
C SER A 41 6.28 -3.16 6.19
N TYR A 42 5.74 -3.96 5.26
CA TYR A 42 6.46 -5.02 4.57
C TYR A 42 7.12 -4.54 3.27
N LEU A 43 6.77 -3.35 2.79
CA LEU A 43 7.34 -2.78 1.58
C LEU A 43 8.56 -1.93 1.91
N ASP A 44 9.71 -2.35 1.39
CA ASP A 44 10.87 -1.46 1.27
C ASP A 44 10.72 -0.53 0.06
N ARG A 45 11.77 0.26 -0.22
CA ARG A 45 11.76 1.20 -1.33
C ARG A 45 11.54 0.50 -2.67
N ALA A 46 12.26 -0.59 -2.94
CA ALA A 46 12.18 -1.30 -4.20
C ALA A 46 10.82 -1.96 -4.39
N GLY A 47 10.27 -2.57 -3.34
CA GLY A 47 8.92 -3.14 -3.33
C GLY A 47 7.86 -2.07 -3.55
N THR A 48 7.99 -0.90 -2.91
CA THR A 48 7.06 0.22 -3.09
C THR A 48 7.09 0.76 -4.52
N GLU A 49 8.29 0.98 -5.08
CA GLU A 49 8.46 1.41 -6.47
C GLU A 49 7.89 0.38 -7.47
N PHE A 50 8.09 -0.91 -7.19
CA PHE A 50 7.58 -1.99 -8.03
C PHE A 50 6.05 -2.05 -8.01
N LEU A 51 5.43 -2.03 -6.83
CA LEU A 51 3.97 -2.04 -6.70
C LEU A 51 3.34 -0.77 -7.31
N LEU A 52 3.96 0.40 -7.12
CA LEU A 52 3.54 1.63 -7.79
C LEU A 52 3.58 1.50 -9.32
N ARG A 53 4.60 0.84 -9.86
CA ARG A 53 4.70 0.59 -11.30
C ARG A 53 3.58 -0.33 -11.77
N GLU A 54 3.27 -1.40 -11.04
CA GLU A 54 2.17 -2.31 -11.37
C GLU A 54 0.81 -1.58 -11.34
N VAL A 55 0.54 -0.80 -10.29
CA VAL A 55 -0.68 0.02 -10.17
C VAL A 55 -0.79 1.03 -11.31
N ASN A 56 0.28 1.76 -11.61
CA ASN A 56 0.28 2.74 -12.70
C ASN A 56 0.14 2.07 -14.08
N ALA A 57 0.77 0.91 -14.30
CA ALA A 57 0.60 0.16 -15.54
C ALA A 57 -0.87 -0.26 -15.71
N PHE A 58 -1.49 -0.80 -14.67
CA PHE A 58 -2.89 -1.21 -14.69
C PHE A 58 -3.85 -0.04 -14.94
N LEU A 59 -3.63 1.10 -14.28
CA LEU A 59 -4.43 2.32 -14.48
C LEU A 59 -4.29 2.91 -15.90
N ASN A 60 -3.19 2.63 -16.59
CA ASN A 60 -2.97 3.06 -17.98
C ASN A 60 -3.42 2.02 -19.03
N THR A 61 -3.76 0.80 -18.62
CA THR A 61 -4.35 -0.22 -19.52
C THR A 61 -5.76 0.21 -19.93
N ASP A 62 -6.13 -0.04 -21.19
CA ASP A 62 -7.48 0.19 -21.71
C ASP A 62 -8.53 -0.57 -20.87
N GLU A 63 -9.65 0.08 -20.56
CA GLU A 63 -10.68 -0.49 -19.69
C GLU A 63 -11.20 -1.85 -20.18
N SER A 64 -11.32 -2.03 -21.50
CA SER A 64 -11.75 -3.29 -22.12
C SER A 64 -10.76 -4.44 -21.97
N GLU A 65 -9.50 -4.15 -21.64
CA GLU A 65 -8.43 -5.13 -21.50
C GLU A 65 -8.08 -5.39 -20.02
N ARG A 66 -8.68 -4.65 -19.08
CA ARG A 66 -8.42 -4.83 -17.65
C ARG A 66 -9.03 -6.15 -17.16
N SER A 67 -8.15 -7.06 -16.77
CA SER A 67 -8.48 -8.22 -15.94
C SER A 67 -7.83 -8.08 -14.58
N ILE A 68 -8.40 -8.68 -13.53
CA ILE A 68 -7.80 -8.71 -12.19
C ILE A 68 -6.32 -9.12 -12.29
N TYR A 69 -5.44 -8.23 -11.82
CA TYR A 69 -4.01 -8.44 -11.83
C TYR A 69 -3.53 -8.78 -10.42
N LYS A 70 -2.83 -9.90 -10.26
CA LYS A 70 -2.23 -10.28 -8.98
C LYS A 70 -0.81 -9.73 -8.92
N SER A 71 -0.56 -8.81 -8.00
CA SER A 71 0.78 -8.25 -7.80
C SER A 71 1.73 -9.33 -7.30
N MET A 72 2.96 -9.26 -7.80
CA MET A 72 4.04 -10.19 -7.44
C MET A 72 5.00 -9.61 -6.40
N VAL A 73 4.69 -8.43 -5.84
CA VAL A 73 5.59 -7.71 -4.92
C VAL A 73 5.83 -8.47 -3.61
N MET A 74 4.87 -9.29 -3.17
CA MET A 74 4.91 -10.01 -1.91
C MET A 74 4.49 -11.47 -2.10
N GLU A 75 5.26 -12.40 -1.52
CA GLU A 75 4.96 -13.84 -1.59
C GLU A 75 3.96 -14.33 -0.52
N HIS A 76 3.86 -13.60 0.59
CA HIS A 76 3.12 -14.03 1.79
C HIS A 76 1.77 -13.31 1.97
N MET A 77 1.40 -12.46 1.01
CA MET A 77 0.18 -11.66 1.03
C MET A 77 -0.36 -11.54 -0.39
N ASP A 78 -1.65 -11.80 -0.57
CA ASP A 78 -2.29 -11.63 -1.88
C ASP A 78 -2.67 -10.15 -2.06
N LEU A 79 -2.10 -9.49 -3.08
CA LEU A 79 -2.45 -8.13 -3.48
C LEU A 79 -3.06 -8.15 -4.87
N ASP A 80 -4.39 -8.04 -4.96
CA ASP A 80 -5.10 -8.03 -6.24
C ASP A 80 -5.44 -6.58 -6.64
N ILE A 81 -5.05 -6.20 -7.85
CA ILE A 81 -5.35 -4.93 -8.51
C ILE A 81 -6.52 -5.15 -9.48
N GLU A 82 -7.64 -4.50 -9.20
CA GLU A 82 -8.85 -4.50 -10.00
C GLU A 82 -9.31 -3.04 -10.20
N TYR A 83 -10.10 -2.73 -11.23
CA TYR A 83 -10.68 -1.39 -11.32
C TYR A 83 -12.12 -1.43 -10.81
N PRO A 84 -12.53 -0.55 -9.87
CA PRO A 84 -11.78 0.55 -9.24
C PRO A 84 -11.06 0.17 -7.93
N ASP A 85 -10.90 -1.12 -7.65
CA ASP A 85 -10.60 -1.66 -6.31
C ASP A 85 -9.23 -2.33 -6.17
N PHE A 86 -8.60 -2.11 -5.02
CA PHE A 86 -7.43 -2.86 -4.56
C PHE A 86 -7.84 -3.78 -3.41
N ARG A 87 -7.47 -5.07 -3.50
CA ARG A 87 -7.78 -6.10 -2.48
C ARG A 87 -6.52 -6.61 -1.83
N ILE A 88 -6.62 -6.85 -0.53
CA ILE A 88 -5.55 -7.40 0.30
C ILE A 88 -6.06 -8.71 0.92
N ASP A 89 -5.30 -9.80 0.79
CA ASP A 89 -5.55 -11.12 1.41
C ASP A 89 -6.95 -11.70 1.22
N LYS A 90 -7.59 -11.40 0.08
CA LYS A 90 -8.98 -11.80 -0.19
C LYS A 90 -9.97 -11.36 0.91
N LEU A 91 -9.63 -10.30 1.66
CA LEU A 91 -10.49 -9.73 2.67
C LEU A 91 -11.81 -9.27 2.05
N PRO A 92 -12.93 -9.26 2.80
CA PRO A 92 -14.25 -8.94 2.26
C PRO A 92 -14.43 -7.46 1.89
N TYR A 93 -13.44 -6.62 2.16
CA TYR A 93 -13.45 -5.19 1.86
C TYR A 93 -12.28 -4.83 0.93
N THR A 94 -12.51 -3.80 0.13
CA THR A 94 -11.57 -3.28 -0.85
C THR A 94 -11.18 -1.85 -0.51
N PHE A 95 -10.13 -1.35 -1.15
CA PHE A 95 -9.74 0.06 -1.10
C PHE A 95 -9.79 0.64 -2.50
N PRO A 96 -10.19 1.91 -2.70
CA PRO A 96 -10.13 2.53 -4.02
C PRO A 96 -8.69 2.53 -4.54
N LEU A 97 -8.48 2.01 -5.75
CA LEU A 97 -7.14 1.84 -6.34
C LEU A 97 -6.40 3.18 -6.47
N ALA A 98 -7.12 4.26 -6.81
CA ALA A 98 -6.55 5.60 -6.87
C ALA A 98 -6.01 6.07 -5.50
N GLU A 99 -6.71 5.74 -4.42
CA GLU A 99 -6.26 6.11 -3.08
C GLU A 99 -5.10 5.25 -2.58
N ILE A 100 -5.02 3.98 -3.02
CA ILE A 100 -3.85 3.14 -2.77
C ILE A 100 -2.63 3.67 -3.52
N LYS A 101 -2.79 4.13 -4.77
CA LYS A 101 -1.70 4.79 -5.49
C LYS A 101 -1.16 6.00 -4.70
N ASP A 102 -2.04 6.92 -4.32
CA ASP A 102 -1.67 8.10 -3.54
C ASP A 102 -0.98 7.71 -2.21
N LEU A 103 -1.48 6.67 -1.53
CA LEU A 103 -0.89 6.18 -0.28
C LEU A 103 0.49 5.55 -0.47
N LEU A 104 0.71 4.83 -1.58
CA LEU A 104 2.02 4.27 -1.93
C LEU A 104 3.02 5.36 -2.31
N GLU A 105 2.59 6.44 -2.97
CA GLU A 105 3.43 7.61 -3.23
C GLU A 105 3.85 8.29 -1.92
N GLU A 106 2.92 8.49 -0.99
CA GLU A 106 3.23 9.01 0.36
C GLU A 106 4.20 8.09 1.14
N TRP A 107 4.04 6.78 1.01
CA TRP A 107 4.93 5.81 1.64
C TRP A 107 6.33 5.85 1.04
N LEU A 108 6.44 5.88 -0.30
CA LEU A 108 7.72 5.98 -0.99
C LEU A 108 8.48 7.26 -0.62
N ASP A 109 7.77 8.40 -0.57
CA ASP A 109 8.34 9.67 -0.15
C ASP A 109 8.90 9.58 1.27
N PHE A 110 8.17 8.92 2.19
CA PHE A 110 8.64 8.70 3.55
C PHE A 110 9.89 7.81 3.63
N LEU A 111 9.95 6.74 2.84
CA LEU A 111 11.13 5.85 2.75
C LEU A 111 12.39 6.56 2.23
N ASN A 112 12.24 7.66 1.50
CA ASN A 112 13.34 8.45 0.95
C ASN A 112 13.90 9.51 1.91
N THR A 113 13.32 9.64 3.12
CA THR A 113 13.72 10.65 4.12
C THR A 113 14.85 10.22 5.05
#